data_AF-A0A844U470-F1
#
_entry.id   AF-A0A844U470-F1
#
_cell.length_a   1.000
_cell.length_b   1.000
_cell.length_c   1.000
_cell.angle_alpha   90.00
_cell.angle_beta   90.00
_cell.angle_gamma   90.00
#
_symmetry.space_group_name_H-M   'P 1'
#
loop_
_entity.id
_entity.type
_entity.pdbx_description
1 polymer ?
#
loop_
_entity_poly.entity_id
_entity_poly.type
_entity_poly.pdbx_seq_one_letter_code
_entity_poly.pdbx_strand_id
1 'polypeptide(L)'
;MKRVMKIIFVVVTLGVMGWAFFEQTKEQPNVWIQIVAVILFFAAMSRLTRRTASNSTIESPAEREFNTGIKKDLIELDKEDQKDAK
;
A
#
# COMPACT_ATOMS: atom_id res chain seq x y z
N MET A 1 -2.76 -12.38 3.99
CA MET A 1 -3.54 -11.87 5.13
C MET A 1 -4.97 -12.40 5.02
N LYS A 2 -5.37 -13.32 5.89
CA LYS A 2 -6.66 -14.02 5.80
C LYS A 2 -7.81 -13.00 5.85
N ARG A 3 -8.87 -13.18 5.05
CA ARG A 3 -9.98 -12.20 4.92
C ARG A 3 -10.57 -11.76 6.27
N VAL A 4 -10.62 -12.70 7.22
CA VAL A 4 -11.04 -12.50 8.62
C VAL A 4 -10.22 -11.39 9.32
N MET A 5 -8.89 -11.38 9.15
CA MET A 5 -8.02 -10.37 9.78
C MET A 5 -8.24 -8.97 9.22
N LYS A 6 -8.68 -8.87 7.96
CA LYS A 6 -9.04 -7.60 7.32
C LYS A 6 -10.35 -7.06 7.87
N ILE A 7 -11.34 -7.93 8.09
CA ILE A 7 -12.62 -7.59 8.71
C ILE A 7 -12.41 -7.14 10.16
N ILE A 8 -11.65 -7.91 10.95
CA ILE A 8 -11.31 -7.54 12.34
C ILE A 8 -10.67 -6.16 12.39
N PHE A 9 -9.71 -5.87 11.51
CA PHE A 9 -9.06 -4.57 11.45
C PHE A 9 -10.05 -3.42 11.17
N VAL A 10 -10.98 -3.62 10.24
CA VAL A 10 -12.02 -2.63 9.92
C VAL A 10 -12.96 -2.41 11.11
N VAL A 11 -13.44 -3.50 11.73
CA VAL A 11 -14.35 -3.43 12.88
C VAL A 11 -13.69 -2.71 14.06
N VAL A 12 -12.42 -3.03 14.36
CA VAL A 12 -11.65 -2.36 15.42
C VAL A 12 -11.46 -0.88 15.11
N THR A 13 -11.12 -0.53 13.86
CA THR A 13 -10.93 0.88 13.46
C THR A 13 -12.23 1.67 13.59
N LEU A 14 -13.36 1.13 13.14
CA LEU A 14 -14.67 1.76 13.27
C LEU A 14 -15.12 1.88 14.73
N GLY A 15 -14.86 0.85 15.55
CA GLY A 15 -15.16 0.89 16.98
C GLY A 15 -14.36 1.97 17.72
N VAL A 16 -13.06 2.09 17.44
CA VAL A 16 -12.20 3.14 18.00
C VAL A 16 -12.63 4.53 17.53
N MET A 17 -13.00 4.69 16.26
CA MET A 17 -13.54 5.96 15.75
C MET A 17 -14.84 6.33 16.46
N GLY A 18 -15.80 5.41 16.58
CA GLY A 18 -17.07 5.65 17.29
C GLY A 18 -16.87 6.01 18.76
N TRP A 19 -15.95 5.32 19.44
CA TRP A 19 -15.59 5.64 20.83
C TRP A 19 -14.93 7.01 20.95
N ALA A 20 -14.01 7.35 20.04
CA ALA A 20 -13.37 8.67 20.02
C ALA A 20 -14.38 9.81 19.75
N PHE A 21 -15.40 9.58 18.92
CA PHE A 21 -16.49 10.53 18.72
C PHE A 21 -17.34 10.69 19.98
N PHE A 22 -17.66 9.60 20.68
CA PHE A 22 -18.38 9.67 21.96
C PHE A 22 -17.56 10.41 23.03
N GLU A 23 -16.25 10.15 23.10
CA GLU A 23 -15.37 10.83 24.05
C GLU A 23 -15.28 12.35 23.82
N GLN A 24 -15.41 12.81 22.57
CA GLN A 24 -15.44 14.24 22.23
C GLN A 24 -16.71 14.95 22.72
N THR A 25 -17.80 14.23 22.98
CA THR A 25 -19.05 14.83 23.47
C THR A 25 -19.06 15.07 24.98
N LYS A 26 -18.02 14.63 25.70
CA LYS A 26 -17.89 14.83 27.15
C LYS A 26 -17.34 16.22 27.47
N GLU A 27 -17.73 16.78 28.61
CA GLU A 27 -17.24 18.08 29.09
C GLU A 27 -15.72 18.11 29.35
N GLN A 28 -15.14 16.95 29.68
CA GLN A 28 -13.69 16.76 29.82
C GLN A 28 -13.24 15.65 28.88
N PRO A 29 -13.01 15.96 27.59
CA PRO A 29 -12.59 14.95 26.63
C PRO A 29 -11.17 14.50 26.96
N ASN A 30 -10.97 13.18 26.98
CA ASN A 30 -9.67 12.60 27.29
C ASN A 30 -8.75 12.69 26.06
N VAL A 31 -7.84 13.68 26.07
CA VAL A 31 -6.94 13.99 24.95
C VAL A 31 -6.10 12.78 24.52
N TRP A 32 -5.77 11.88 25.46
CA TRP A 32 -5.06 10.64 25.18
C TRP A 32 -5.81 9.72 24.22
N ILE A 33 -7.14 9.62 24.35
CA ILE A 33 -7.98 8.79 23.47
C ILE A 33 -7.97 9.37 22.05
N GLN A 34 -7.95 10.69 21.94
CA GLN A 34 -7.89 11.38 20.66
C GLN A 34 -6.54 11.18 19.95
N ILE A 35 -5.42 11.28 20.68
CA ILE A 35 -4.08 11.00 20.15
C ILE A 35 -3.97 9.56 19.62
N VAL A 36 -4.45 8.60 20.40
CA VAL A 36 -4.47 7.18 19.99
C VAL A 36 -5.33 6.98 18.75
N ALA A 37 -6.51 7.59 18.68
CA ALA A 37 -7.40 7.50 17.53
C ALA A 37 -6.75 8.06 16.25
N VAL A 38 -6.05 9.19 16.34
CA VAL A 38 -5.34 9.80 15.21
C VAL A 38 -4.20 8.91 14.71
N ILE A 39 -3.38 8.37 15.60
CA ILE A 39 -2.28 7.45 15.23
C ILE A 39 -2.84 6.21 14.52
N LEU A 40 -3.92 5.63 15.06
CA LEU A 40 -4.55 4.43 14.51
C LEU A 40 -5.18 4.72 13.13
N PHE A 41 -5.78 5.90 12.95
CA PHE A 41 -6.30 6.37 11.68
C PHE A 41 -5.19 6.51 10.62
N PHE A 42 -4.08 7.17 10.94
CA PHE A 42 -2.95 7.30 10.01
C PHE A 42 -2.32 5.94 9.66
N ALA A 43 -2.21 5.03 10.63
CA ALA A 43 -1.73 3.68 10.39
C ALA A 43 -2.67 2.89 9.46
N ALA A 44 -3.98 3.02 9.66
CA ALA A 44 -4.99 2.42 8.78
C ALA A 44 -4.91 3.01 7.36
N MET A 45 -4.79 4.33 7.25
CA MET A 45 -4.69 5.06 5.98
C MET A 45 -3.43 4.64 5.20
N SER A 46 -2.27 4.61 5.86
CA SER A 46 -1.00 4.16 5.27
C SER A 46 -1.08 2.72 4.74
N ARG A 47 -1.75 1.85 5.48
CA ARG A 47 -1.94 0.45 5.06
C ARG A 47 -2.90 0.30 3.89
N LEU A 48 -3.90 1.18 3.78
CA LEU A 48 -4.82 1.24 2.64
C LEU A 48 -4.10 1.76 1.38
N THR A 49 -3.40 2.88 1.48
CA THR A 49 -2.71 3.52 0.34
C THR A 49 -1.58 2.65 -0.22
N ARG A 50 -0.84 1.95 0.64
CA ARG A 50 0.22 1.02 0.23
C ARG A 50 -0.29 -0.14 -0.65
N ARG A 51 -1.57 -0.50 -0.57
CA ARG A 51 -2.18 -1.51 -1.46
C ARG A 51 -2.68 -0.95 -2.79
N THR A 52 -2.97 0.35 -2.87
CA THR A 52 -3.41 0.99 -4.11
C THR A 52 -2.24 1.20 -5.07
N ALA A 53 -1.04 1.50 -4.55
CA ALA A 53 0.14 1.72 -5.39
C ALA A 53 0.67 0.47 -6.12
N SER A 54 0.29 -0.75 -5.70
CA SER A 54 0.84 -1.98 -6.28
C SER A 54 0.04 -2.58 -7.44
N ASN A 55 -1.04 -1.94 -7.89
CA ASN A 55 -1.96 -2.56 -8.87
C ASN A 55 -2.32 -1.64 -10.05
N SER A 56 -1.58 -0.56 -10.26
CA SER A 56 -1.86 0.41 -11.33
C SER A 56 -0.62 0.89 -12.06
N THR A 57 0.38 0.04 -12.29
CA THR A 57 1.19 0.24 -13.49
C THR A 57 0.34 -0.23 -14.66
N ILE A 58 -0.62 0.60 -15.07
CA ILE A 58 -1.17 0.50 -16.42
C ILE A 58 -0.04 1.03 -17.29
N GLU A 59 0.95 0.18 -17.57
CA GLU A 59 1.96 0.52 -18.56
C GLU A 59 1.20 0.79 -19.86
N SER A 60 1.35 2.01 -20.39
CA SER A 60 0.84 2.34 -21.71
C SER A 60 1.32 1.27 -22.70
N PRO A 61 0.54 0.89 -23.72
CA PRO A 61 0.99 -0.10 -24.72
C PRO A 61 2.40 0.19 -25.26
N ALA A 62 2.72 1.46 -25.48
CA ALA A 62 4.04 1.92 -25.92
C ALA A 62 5.15 1.66 -24.89
N GLU A 63 4.85 1.77 -23.59
CA GLU A 63 5.80 1.59 -22.50
C GLU A 63 6.08 0.10 -22.26
N ARG A 64 5.07 -0.76 -22.48
CA ARG A 64 5.22 -2.21 -22.53
C ARG A 64 6.11 -2.66 -23.69
N GLU A 65 5.89 -2.12 -24.87
CA GLU A 65 6.68 -2.45 -26.07
C GLU A 65 8.13 -1.97 -25.93
N PHE A 66 8.34 -0.77 -25.38
CA PHE A 66 9.69 -0.25 -25.10
C PHE A 66 10.42 -1.12 -24.05
N ASN A 67 9.81 -1.38 -22.89
CA ASN A 67 10.44 -2.17 -21.82
C ASN A 67 10.75 -3.62 -22.26
N THR A 68 9.87 -4.23 -23.06
CA THR A 68 10.14 -5.58 -23.60
C THR A 68 11.19 -5.58 -24.71
N GLY A 69 11.27 -4.52 -25.52
CA GLY A 69 12.33 -4.32 -26.52
C GLY A 69 13.70 -4.20 -25.86
N ILE A 70 13.86 -3.24 -24.94
CA ILE A 70 15.13 -3.02 -24.22
C ILE A 70 15.60 -4.30 -23.50
N LYS A 71 14.67 -5.05 -22.89
CA LYS A 71 15.01 -6.32 -22.22
C LYS A 71 15.53 -7.38 -23.21
N LYS A 72 14.98 -7.44 -24.43
CA LYS A 72 15.44 -8.38 -25.46
C LYS A 72 16.84 -8.01 -25.94
N ASP A 73 17.08 -6.74 -26.23
CA ASP A 73 18.37 -6.24 -26.70
C ASP A 73 19.48 -6.49 -25.67
N LEU A 74 19.20 -6.28 -24.38
CA LEU A 74 20.14 -6.58 -23.30
C LEU A 74 20.47 -8.08 -23.19
N ILE A 75 19.49 -8.95 -23.41
CA ILE A 75 19.70 -10.42 -23.39
C ILE A 75 20.48 -10.87 -24.63
N GLU A 76 20.30 -10.20 -25.77
CA GLU A 76 21.03 -10.48 -27.00
C GLU A 76 22.50 -10.07 -26.87
N LEU A 77 22.77 -8.88 -26.35
CA LEU A 77 24.11 -8.41 -26.01
C LEU A 77 24.84 -9.36 -25.04
N ASP A 78 24.18 -9.78 -23.95
CA ASP A 78 24.79 -10.74 -22.99
C ASP A 78 25.07 -12.10 -23.64
N LYS A 79 24.26 -12.53 -24.62
CA LYS A 79 24.50 -13.76 -25.37
C LYS A 79 25.61 -13.63 -26.41
N GLU A 80 25.79 -12.45 -27.00
CA GLU A 80 26.91 -12.16 -27.90
C GLU A 80 28.22 -12.12 -27.11
N ASP A 81 28.26 -11.38 -25.99
CA ASP A 81 29.43 -11.31 -25.10
C ASP A 81 29.85 -12.69 -24.59
N GLN A 82 28.89 -13.57 -24.26
CA GLN A 82 29.20 -14.95 -23.84
C GLN A 82 29.58 -15.91 -24.97
N LYS A 83 29.23 -15.61 -26.22
CA LYS A 83 29.69 -16.38 -27.40
C LYS A 83 31.10 -15.99 -27.80
N ASP A 84 31.46 -14.72 -27.67
CA ASP A 84 32.80 -14.21 -28.01
C ASP A 84 33.84 -14.54 -26.93
N ALA A 85 33.39 -14.85 -25.70
CA ALA A 85 34.25 -15.29 -24.60
C ALA A 85 34.57 -16.80 -24.58
N LYS A 86 34.14 -17.57 -25.60
CA LYS A 86 34.28 -19.04 -25.65
C LYS A 86 35.03 -19.52 -26.89
#